data_AF-A0A950ABR2-F1
#
_entry.id   AF-A0A950ABR2-F1
#
_cell.length_a   1.000
_cell.length_b   1.000
_cell.length_c   1.000
_cell.angle_alpha   90.00
_cell.angle_beta   90.00
_cell.angle_gamma   90.00
#
_symmetry.space_group_name_H-M   'P 1'
#
loop_
_entity.id
_entity.type
_entity.pdbx_description
1 polymer ?
#
loop_
_entity_poly.entity_id
_entity_poly.type
_entity_poly.pdbx_seq_one_letter_code
_entity_poly.pdbx_strand_id
1 'polypeptide(L)'
;MLLPHLGGAPAVWNTCVVFYQLILLAGYYYVFLLRRWATPRVQLIVHLALVLVVLAFLPLRIHAFSPAPLNNGAILWVLVTLTLSLGVPLLALTATSPLLQAWFGATTHERAHDPYFLYAASNAGSLLGLLCYPFALEPLLGIREQGSIWTVGYAVLLLLVFACAAVFFRSATLPAAQDAESAPADEPIQLRRKIRWLVLAFIPASLMLSATTYISTVIAPIPLIWVAPLALYLITLILAFSAGLEARLARLRRFGPWFVLPLVVILAAGVSLSVPLMIFIHLTAFFLISLTCHSLLAADRPPKAHLPEFYLWLAAGGAAGGLFSAIIAPLIFRTLLEYQLVLVLAAFFLREPPKDNTPSRVQDWYLPLGLGAALALFISFRFHPEMPNVAIISLITFSVAALIALVAFRRPLAFAVSVGAMVACGILLDATTENTLYVARNFFGQHTVLSRGPFHLFYHG
;
A
#
# COMPACT_ATOMS: atom_id res chain seq x y z
N MET A 1 10.01 11.29 16.80
CA MET A 1 9.32 12.32 17.63
C MET A 1 8.08 11.82 18.37
N LEU A 2 7.23 10.93 17.82
CA LEU A 2 6.05 10.41 18.54
C LEU A 2 6.33 9.27 19.54
N LEU A 3 7.47 8.58 19.39
CA LEU A 3 7.86 7.41 20.19
C LEU A 3 7.70 7.60 21.71
N PRO A 4 8.07 8.75 22.33
CA PRO A 4 7.92 8.95 23.77
C PRO A 4 6.47 8.95 24.28
N HIS A 5 5.49 9.20 23.41
CA HIS A 5 4.08 9.32 23.80
C HIS A 5 3.31 8.01 23.65
N LEU A 6 3.67 7.16 22.68
CA LEU A 6 2.89 5.98 22.29
C LEU A 6 3.71 4.69 22.23
N GLY A 7 5.03 4.77 22.41
CA GLY A 7 5.95 3.65 22.23
C GLY A 7 6.11 3.23 20.77
N GLY A 8 6.70 2.05 20.56
CA GLY A 8 7.04 1.50 19.24
C GLY A 8 5.97 0.60 18.63
N ALA A 9 4.70 0.74 19.02
CA ALA A 9 3.64 -0.15 18.56
C ALA A 9 3.42 -0.04 17.03
N PRO A 10 3.17 -1.15 16.32
CA PRO A 10 2.96 -1.14 14.86
C PRO A 10 1.84 -0.21 14.41
N ALA A 11 0.81 -0.02 15.23
CA ALA A 11 -0.30 0.87 14.91
C ALA A 11 0.09 2.36 14.86
N VAL A 12 1.11 2.78 15.63
CA VAL A 12 1.64 4.16 15.55
C VAL A 12 2.20 4.39 14.17
N TRP A 13 3.02 3.46 13.69
CA TRP A 13 3.59 3.50 12.34
C TRP A 13 2.49 3.47 11.27
N ASN A 14 1.54 2.55 11.37
CA ASN A 14 0.45 2.45 10.40
C ASN A 14 -0.39 3.72 10.34
N THR A 15 -0.67 4.34 11.49
CA THR A 15 -1.42 5.60 11.55
C THR A 15 -0.63 6.76 10.92
N CYS A 16 0.68 6.82 11.13
CA CYS A 16 1.56 7.80 10.45
C CYS A 16 1.55 7.61 8.92
N VAL A 17 1.57 6.36 8.44
CA VAL A 17 1.47 6.06 7.01
C VAL A 17 0.11 6.48 6.44
N VAL A 18 -0.99 6.22 7.15
CA VAL A 18 -2.33 6.69 6.73
C VAL A 18 -2.38 8.21 6.66
N PHE A 19 -1.85 8.91 7.66
CA PHE A 19 -1.74 10.36 7.62
C PHE A 19 -0.98 10.83 6.38
N TYR A 20 0.18 10.23 6.08
CA TYR A 20 0.96 10.56 4.90
C TYR A 20 0.17 10.31 3.60
N GLN A 21 -0.53 9.18 3.49
CA GLN A 21 -1.36 8.86 2.33
C GLN A 21 -2.52 9.84 2.14
N LEU A 22 -3.16 10.29 3.23
CA LEU A 22 -4.23 11.29 3.19
C LEU A 22 -3.71 12.66 2.77
N ILE A 23 -2.56 13.09 3.28
CA ILE A 23 -1.92 14.35 2.88
C ILE A 23 -1.42 14.28 1.44
N LEU A 24 -0.86 13.15 1.00
CA LEU A 24 -0.48 12.93 -0.39
C LEU A 24 -1.69 13.07 -1.32
N LEU A 25 -2.82 12.44 -0.96
CA LEU A 25 -4.08 12.58 -1.68
C LEU A 25 -4.55 14.03 -1.73
N ALA A 26 -4.50 14.75 -0.60
CA ALA A 26 -4.87 16.17 -0.54
C ALA A 26 -3.96 17.04 -1.43
N GLY A 27 -2.65 16.78 -1.44
CA GLY A 27 -1.70 17.50 -2.29
C GLY A 27 -1.94 17.24 -3.78
N TYR A 28 -2.28 16.01 -4.14
CA TYR A 28 -2.60 15.64 -5.53
C TYR A 28 -3.94 16.24 -5.97
N TYR A 29 -4.93 16.25 -5.08
CA TYR A 29 -6.21 16.90 -5.31
C TYR A 29 -6.06 18.42 -5.47
N TYR A 30 -5.23 19.06 -4.63
CA TYR A 30 -4.85 20.45 -4.78
C TYR A 30 -4.28 20.75 -6.17
N VAL A 31 -3.32 19.95 -6.65
CA VAL A 31 -2.75 20.13 -8.00
C VAL A 31 -3.79 19.87 -9.10
N PHE A 32 -4.65 18.88 -8.93
CA PHE A 32 -5.74 18.60 -9.88
C PHE A 32 -6.68 19.80 -10.04
N LEU A 33 -7.13 20.40 -8.94
CA LEU A 33 -7.99 21.59 -8.97
C LEU A 33 -7.24 22.82 -9.51
N LEU A 34 -6.01 23.02 -9.06
CA LEU A 34 -5.19 24.15 -9.46
C LEU A 34 -4.94 24.13 -10.98
N ARG A 35 -4.66 22.96 -11.56
CA ARG A 35 -4.50 22.82 -13.02
C ARG A 35 -5.80 23.00 -13.79
N ARG A 36 -6.94 22.61 -13.21
CA ARG A 36 -8.25 22.71 -13.86
C ARG A 36 -8.73 24.15 -13.97
N TRP A 37 -8.41 25.00 -13.00
CA TRP A 37 -9.00 26.34 -12.88
C TRP A 37 -8.02 27.50 -12.97
N ALA A 38 -6.71 27.25 -12.88
CA ALA A 38 -5.71 28.32 -12.85
C ALA A 38 -4.78 28.30 -14.08
N THR A 39 -4.45 29.50 -14.59
CA THR A 39 -3.41 29.68 -15.61
C THR A 39 -2.03 29.36 -15.03
N PRO A 40 -1.01 28.99 -15.82
CA PRO A 40 0.31 28.61 -15.31
C PRO A 40 0.95 29.66 -14.37
N ARG A 41 0.72 30.96 -14.62
CA ARG A 41 1.16 32.05 -13.73
C ARG A 41 0.51 31.99 -12.36
N VAL A 42 -0.81 31.77 -12.32
CA VAL A 42 -1.55 31.64 -11.05
C VAL A 42 -1.13 30.35 -10.33
N GLN A 43 -0.92 29.25 -11.05
CA GLN A 43 -0.40 28.00 -10.46
C GLN A 43 0.93 28.24 -9.73
N LEU A 44 1.85 28.97 -10.35
CA LEU A 44 3.12 29.34 -9.74
C LEU A 44 2.91 30.16 -8.47
N ILE A 45 2.15 31.25 -8.54
CA ILE A 45 1.97 32.17 -7.41
C ILE A 45 1.35 31.44 -6.22
N VAL A 46 0.30 30.64 -6.45
CA VAL A 46 -0.39 29.89 -5.39
C VAL A 46 0.54 28.86 -4.77
N HIS A 47 1.31 28.11 -5.57
CA HIS A 47 2.22 27.09 -5.05
C HIS A 47 3.43 27.70 -4.32
N LEU A 48 3.99 28.79 -4.83
CA LEU A 48 5.05 29.53 -4.13
C LEU A 48 4.57 30.09 -2.80
N ALA A 49 3.36 30.65 -2.76
CA ALA A 49 2.76 31.11 -1.50
C ALA A 49 2.62 29.96 -0.51
N LEU A 50 2.13 28.79 -0.95
CA LEU A 50 2.02 27.60 -0.12
C LEU A 50 3.38 27.15 0.43
N VAL A 51 4.42 27.10 -0.41
CA VAL A 51 5.79 26.73 -0.01
C VAL A 51 6.39 27.78 0.95
N LEU A 52 6.09 29.07 0.77
CA LEU A 52 6.54 30.13 1.70
C LEU A 52 5.85 30.04 3.06
N VAL A 53 4.57 29.67 3.13
CA VAL A 53 3.84 29.48 4.40
C VAL A 53 4.51 28.42 5.29
N VAL A 54 5.16 27.41 4.70
CA VAL A 54 5.89 26.38 5.46
C VAL A 54 7.05 26.95 6.26
N LEU A 55 7.61 28.11 5.89
CA LEU A 55 8.66 28.76 6.69
C LEU A 55 8.19 29.08 8.11
N ALA A 56 6.88 29.34 8.32
CA ALA A 56 6.31 29.56 9.65
C ALA A 56 6.28 28.29 10.54
N PHE A 57 6.48 27.11 9.96
CA PHE A 57 6.52 25.83 10.67
C PHE A 57 7.95 25.37 11.00
N LEU A 58 8.97 26.12 10.57
CA LEU A 58 10.37 25.76 10.80
C LEU A 58 10.90 26.36 12.11
N PRO A 59 11.74 25.62 12.87
CA PRO A 59 12.12 24.23 12.65
C PRO A 59 10.98 23.26 12.98
N LEU A 60 10.83 22.19 12.19
CA LEU A 60 9.74 21.23 12.40
C LEU A 60 9.82 20.60 13.79
N ARG A 61 8.70 20.66 14.51
CA ARG A 61 8.52 20.04 15.83
C ARG A 61 7.12 19.47 15.94
N ILE A 62 7.01 18.30 16.54
CA ILE A 62 5.71 17.73 16.91
C ILE A 62 5.28 18.33 18.24
N HIS A 63 4.12 18.99 18.24
CA HIS A 63 3.52 19.55 19.44
C HIS A 63 2.39 18.63 19.91
N ALA A 64 2.58 17.95 21.04
CA ALA A 64 1.54 17.17 21.69
C ALA A 64 0.65 18.11 22.52
N PHE A 65 -0.55 18.40 22.02
CA PHE A 65 -1.50 19.32 22.67
C PHE A 65 -2.23 18.70 23.88
N SER A 66 -2.21 17.37 23.99
CA SER A 66 -2.81 16.61 25.10
C SER A 66 -2.06 15.29 25.31
N PRO A 67 -2.18 14.64 26.48
CA PRO A 67 -1.66 13.29 26.68
C PRO A 67 -2.28 12.30 25.69
N ALA A 68 -1.47 11.39 25.18
CA ALA A 68 -1.93 10.37 24.25
C ALA A 68 -2.81 9.33 24.98
N PRO A 69 -4.01 9.01 24.47
CA PRO A 69 -4.89 8.03 25.10
C PRO A 69 -4.35 6.60 24.89
N LEU A 70 -4.66 5.69 25.81
CA LEU A 70 -4.24 4.28 25.78
C LEU A 70 -5.27 3.34 25.13
N ASN A 71 -6.16 3.89 24.29
CA ASN A 71 -7.22 3.15 23.62
C ASN A 71 -7.24 3.51 22.12
N ASN A 72 -8.29 3.10 21.40
CA ASN A 72 -8.42 3.38 19.96
C ASN A 72 -8.48 4.88 19.62
N GLY A 73 -8.74 5.75 20.61
CA GLY A 73 -8.60 7.20 20.46
C GLY A 73 -7.18 7.67 20.12
N ALA A 74 -6.16 6.81 20.29
CA ALA A 74 -4.78 7.11 19.94
C ALA A 74 -4.63 7.37 18.44
N ILE A 75 -5.43 6.69 17.61
CA ILE A 75 -5.46 6.89 16.15
C ILE A 75 -5.80 8.35 15.85
N LEU A 76 -6.94 8.83 16.36
CA LEU A 76 -7.38 10.20 16.15
C LEU A 76 -6.37 11.21 16.72
N TRP A 77 -5.82 10.92 17.90
CA TRP A 77 -4.80 11.77 18.52
C TRP A 77 -3.55 11.93 17.65
N VAL A 78 -3.04 10.83 17.06
CA VAL A 78 -1.90 10.87 16.13
C VAL A 78 -2.26 11.69 14.89
N LEU A 79 -3.42 11.43 14.27
CA LEU A 79 -3.86 12.13 13.06
C LEU A 79 -3.98 13.64 13.30
N VAL A 80 -4.59 14.06 14.41
CA VAL A 80 -4.72 15.48 14.77
C VAL A 80 -3.34 16.10 15.03
N THR A 81 -2.51 15.44 15.85
CA THR A 81 -1.17 15.92 16.20
C THR A 81 -0.29 16.13 14.96
N LEU A 82 -0.30 15.17 14.04
CA LEU A 82 0.43 15.25 12.77
C LEU A 82 -0.17 16.29 11.82
N THR A 83 -1.49 16.42 11.75
CA THR A 83 -2.16 17.42 10.91
C THR A 83 -1.79 18.84 11.34
N LEU A 84 -1.85 19.13 12.63
CA LEU A 84 -1.53 20.44 13.17
C LEU A 84 -0.03 20.77 13.09
N SER A 85 0.84 19.77 13.28
CA SER A 85 2.29 19.98 13.29
C SER A 85 2.93 19.95 11.91
N LEU A 86 2.46 19.06 11.02
CA LEU A 86 3.13 18.70 9.76
C LEU A 86 2.21 18.75 8.54
N GLY A 87 0.90 18.98 8.69
CA GLY A 87 -0.07 18.94 7.60
C GLY A 87 0.27 19.91 6.47
N VAL A 88 0.49 21.19 6.78
CA VAL A 88 0.86 22.22 5.78
C VAL A 88 2.23 21.94 5.14
N PRO A 89 3.32 21.70 5.90
CA PRO A 89 4.61 21.31 5.31
C PRO A 89 4.52 20.12 4.35
N LEU A 90 3.83 19.04 4.74
CA LEU A 90 3.73 17.84 3.91
C LEU A 90 2.78 18.04 2.72
N LEU A 91 1.73 18.85 2.85
CA LEU A 91 0.87 19.21 1.72
C LEU A 91 1.68 19.93 0.63
N ALA A 92 2.53 20.90 1.02
CA ALA A 92 3.40 21.62 0.08
C ALA A 92 4.40 20.68 -0.60
N LEU A 93 5.04 19.79 0.15
CA LEU A 93 6.00 18.80 -0.39
C LEU A 93 5.33 17.84 -1.37
N THR A 94 4.19 17.25 -0.98
CA THR A 94 3.48 16.26 -1.78
C THR A 94 2.89 16.85 -3.07
N ALA A 95 2.46 18.11 -3.04
CA ALA A 95 2.00 18.84 -4.22
C ALA A 95 3.13 19.19 -5.20
N THR A 96 4.37 19.32 -4.72
CA THR A 96 5.50 19.79 -5.56
C THR A 96 5.82 18.81 -6.69
N SER A 97 5.88 17.51 -6.42
CA SER A 97 6.20 16.49 -7.44
C SER A 97 5.22 16.47 -8.64
N PRO A 98 3.89 16.31 -8.45
CA PRO A 98 2.95 16.30 -9.57
C PRO A 98 2.85 17.65 -10.30
N LEU A 99 3.05 18.78 -9.60
CA LEU A 99 3.06 20.09 -10.25
C LEU A 99 4.29 20.28 -11.15
N LEU A 100 5.48 19.92 -10.66
CA LEU A 100 6.71 19.98 -11.46
C LEU A 100 6.66 19.03 -12.66
N GLN A 101 6.07 17.83 -12.49
CA GLN A 101 5.85 16.90 -13.60
C GLN A 101 4.91 17.49 -14.66
N ALA A 102 3.87 18.19 -14.25
CA ALA A 102 2.95 18.87 -15.15
C ALA A 102 3.62 20.00 -15.93
N TRP A 103 4.41 20.84 -15.26
CA TRP A 103 5.18 21.91 -15.92
C TRP A 103 6.23 21.33 -16.86
N PHE A 104 6.98 20.31 -16.45
CA PHE A 104 7.98 19.65 -17.29
C PHE A 104 7.35 19.06 -18.56
N GLY A 105 6.19 18.39 -18.44
CA GLY A 105 5.48 17.81 -19.57
C GLY A 105 4.96 18.81 -20.61
N ALA A 106 4.93 20.10 -20.25
CA ALA A 106 4.55 21.22 -21.12
C ALA A 106 5.76 22.00 -21.69
N THR A 107 6.99 21.54 -21.44
CA THR A 107 8.21 22.10 -22.05
C THR A 107 8.53 21.44 -23.40
N THR A 108 9.47 22.03 -24.15
CA THR A 108 9.96 21.50 -25.45
C THR A 108 11.05 20.43 -25.31
N HIS A 109 11.38 20.00 -24.08
CA HIS A 109 12.43 19.01 -23.84
C HIS A 109 12.07 17.66 -24.46
N GLU A 110 13.03 16.92 -25.04
CA GLU A 110 12.78 15.63 -25.71
C GLU A 110 12.03 14.62 -24.83
N ARG A 111 12.47 14.51 -23.56
CA ARG A 111 11.82 13.66 -22.55
C ARG A 111 10.51 14.21 -21.97
N ALA A 112 10.08 15.42 -22.34
CA ALA A 112 8.79 15.95 -21.90
C ALA A 112 7.63 15.09 -22.39
N HIS A 113 7.81 14.32 -23.48
CA HIS A 113 6.81 13.37 -24.00
C HIS A 113 6.42 12.26 -22.98
N ASP A 114 7.33 11.88 -22.09
CA ASP A 114 7.10 10.86 -21.08
C ASP A 114 7.71 11.29 -19.74
N PRO A 115 6.98 12.10 -18.93
CA PRO A 115 7.49 12.60 -17.65
C PRO A 115 7.45 11.55 -16.52
N TYR A 116 7.00 10.31 -16.77
CA TYR A 116 6.75 9.31 -15.73
C TYR A 116 8.02 8.89 -14.98
N PHE A 117 9.20 9.05 -15.58
CA PHE A 117 10.47 8.79 -14.89
C PHE A 117 10.70 9.71 -13.67
N LEU A 118 10.10 10.91 -13.65
CA LEU A 118 10.16 11.82 -12.50
C LEU A 118 9.38 11.26 -11.30
N TYR A 119 8.32 10.49 -11.54
CA TYR A 119 7.62 9.76 -10.49
C TYR A 119 8.50 8.66 -9.90
N ALA A 120 9.22 7.91 -10.74
CA ALA A 120 10.21 6.94 -10.26
C ALA A 120 11.34 7.61 -9.47
N ALA A 121 11.86 8.76 -9.93
CA ALA A 121 12.88 9.53 -9.22
C ALA A 121 12.39 10.04 -7.86
N SER A 122 11.15 10.54 -7.79
CA SER A 122 10.52 10.99 -6.54
C SER A 122 10.38 9.84 -5.52
N ASN A 123 10.02 8.64 -5.97
CA ASN A 123 9.95 7.46 -5.11
C ASN A 123 11.34 6.95 -4.69
N ALA A 124 12.35 7.06 -5.57
CA ALA A 124 13.74 6.76 -5.22
C ALA A 124 14.28 7.72 -4.15
N GLY A 125 13.98 9.01 -4.25
CA GLY A 125 14.29 9.98 -3.20
C GLY A 125 13.57 9.67 -1.87
N SER A 126 12.32 9.22 -1.94
CA SER A 126 11.56 8.78 -0.74
C SER A 126 12.17 7.53 -0.11
N LEU A 127 12.63 6.57 -0.92
CA LEU A 127 13.33 5.38 -0.45
C LEU A 127 14.67 5.74 0.20
N LEU A 128 15.42 6.67 -0.40
CA LEU A 128 16.66 7.16 0.20
C LEU A 128 16.38 7.84 1.54
N GLY A 129 15.38 8.71 1.63
CA GLY A 129 14.97 9.33 2.89
C GLY A 129 14.55 8.30 3.95
N LEU A 130 13.77 7.29 3.56
CA LEU A 130 13.35 6.19 4.41
C LEU A 130 14.54 5.42 5.02
N LEU A 131 15.56 5.12 4.21
CA LEU A 131 16.75 4.39 4.66
C LEU A 131 17.71 5.30 5.45
N CYS A 132 17.88 6.55 5.02
CA CYS A 132 18.77 7.49 5.69
C CYS A 132 18.33 7.76 7.13
N TYR A 133 17.02 7.76 7.44
CA TYR A 133 16.57 8.07 8.81
C TYR A 133 17.07 7.08 9.87
N PRO A 134 16.70 5.78 9.85
CA PRO A 134 17.11 4.84 10.90
C PRO A 134 18.60 4.46 10.85
N PHE A 135 19.23 4.51 9.67
CA PHE A 135 20.61 4.02 9.51
C PHE A 135 21.67 5.12 9.56
N ALA A 136 21.30 6.39 9.37
CA ALA A 136 22.24 7.50 9.33
C ALA A 136 21.83 8.65 10.26
N LEU A 137 20.60 9.16 10.14
CA LEU A 137 20.19 10.37 10.88
C LEU A 137 19.92 10.08 12.35
N GLU A 138 19.18 9.02 12.67
CA GLU A 138 18.82 8.66 14.05
C GLU A 138 20.05 8.29 14.91
N PRO A 139 21.03 7.50 14.42
CA PRO A 139 22.21 7.15 15.24
C PRO A 139 23.22 8.30 15.39
N LEU A 140 23.28 9.22 14.43
CA LEU A 140 24.35 10.23 14.36
C LEU A 140 23.92 11.63 14.84
N LEU A 141 22.61 11.94 14.84
CA LEU A 141 22.13 13.32 15.02
C LEU A 141 21.05 13.43 16.10
N GLY A 142 21.18 14.47 16.93
CA GLY A 142 20.15 14.83 17.90
C GLY A 142 18.90 15.43 17.24
N ILE A 143 17.76 15.37 17.92
CA ILE A 143 16.47 15.90 17.40
C ILE A 143 16.57 17.39 17.01
N ARG A 144 17.37 18.18 17.74
CA ARG A 144 17.58 19.61 17.42
C ARG A 144 18.34 19.79 16.09
N GLU A 145 19.38 18.99 15.85
CA GLU A 145 20.18 19.03 14.62
C GLU A 145 19.36 18.57 13.43
N GLN A 146 18.54 17.53 13.60
CA GLN A 146 17.58 17.07 12.59
C GLN A 146 16.65 18.22 12.16
N GLY A 147 16.15 19.02 13.10
CA GLY A 147 15.33 20.21 12.81
C GLY A 147 16.09 21.30 12.01
N SER A 148 17.36 21.53 12.32
CA SER A 148 18.22 22.47 11.58
C SER A 148 18.50 21.98 10.16
N ILE A 149 18.84 20.69 9.99
CA ILE A 149 19.05 20.08 8.67
C ILE A 149 17.79 20.16 7.82
N TRP A 150 16.62 19.93 8.43
CA TRP A 150 15.34 20.08 7.74
C TRP A 150 15.10 21.50 7.25
N THR A 151 15.46 22.50 8.08
CA THR A 151 15.34 23.92 7.72
C THR A 151 16.23 24.27 6.52
N VAL A 152 17.49 23.81 6.53
CA VAL A 152 18.41 23.99 5.40
C VAL A 152 17.92 23.27 4.16
N GLY A 153 17.51 22.00 4.29
CA GLY A 153 16.97 21.21 3.19
C GLY A 153 15.73 21.83 2.57
N TYR A 154 14.85 22.43 3.38
CA TYR A 154 13.68 23.15 2.90
C TYR A 154 14.05 24.43 2.16
N ALA A 155 15.02 25.20 2.64
CA ALA A 155 15.51 26.38 1.93
C ALA A 155 16.11 26.02 0.56
N VAL A 156 16.88 24.94 0.48
CA VAL A 156 17.39 24.40 -0.79
C VAL A 156 16.25 24.00 -1.72
N LEU A 157 15.24 23.29 -1.21
CA LEU A 157 14.06 22.93 -2.00
C LEU A 157 13.35 24.16 -2.56
N LEU A 158 13.16 25.19 -1.74
CA LEU A 158 12.51 26.44 -2.15
C LEU A 158 13.27 27.07 -3.33
N LEU A 159 14.60 27.19 -3.24
CA LEU A 159 15.45 27.69 -4.32
C LEU A 159 15.32 26.85 -5.60
N LEU A 160 15.29 25.52 -5.48
CA LEU A 160 15.13 24.62 -6.62
C LEU A 160 13.75 24.75 -7.27
N VAL A 161 12.68 24.90 -6.49
CA VAL A 161 11.32 25.13 -7.02
C VAL A 161 11.26 26.46 -7.78
N PHE A 162 11.87 27.52 -7.23
CA PHE A 162 12.01 28.80 -7.92
C PHE A 162 12.79 28.67 -9.23
N ALA A 163 13.89 27.92 -9.24
CA ALA A 163 14.67 27.67 -10.44
C ALA A 163 13.86 26.91 -11.51
N CYS A 164 13.14 25.86 -11.13
CA CYS A 164 12.25 25.11 -12.03
C CYS A 164 11.17 26.01 -12.63
N ALA A 165 10.55 26.87 -11.80
CA ALA A 165 9.57 27.84 -12.27
C ALA A 165 10.17 28.81 -13.29
N ALA A 166 11.34 29.39 -13.00
CA ALA A 166 12.01 30.31 -13.91
C ALA A 166 12.35 29.66 -15.27
N VAL A 167 12.82 28.41 -15.25
CA VAL A 167 13.08 27.62 -16.48
C VAL A 167 11.78 27.39 -17.26
N PHE A 168 10.71 26.97 -16.58
CA PHE A 168 9.41 26.74 -17.22
C PHE A 168 8.89 28.00 -17.93
N PHE A 169 8.91 29.17 -17.27
CA PHE A 169 8.43 30.41 -17.88
C PHE A 169 9.30 30.90 -19.04
N ARG A 170 10.61 30.64 -19.02
CA ARG A 170 11.49 30.91 -20.17
C ARG A 170 11.20 30.00 -21.36
N SER A 171 10.86 28.74 -21.10
CA SER A 171 10.51 27.78 -22.16
C SER A 171 9.10 28.00 -22.72
N ALA A 172 8.16 28.45 -21.89
CA ALA A 172 6.77 28.71 -22.29
C ALA A 172 6.60 29.98 -23.14
N THR A 173 7.60 30.87 -23.18
CA THR A 173 7.63 32.05 -24.04
C THR A 173 8.12 31.78 -25.47
N LEU A 174 8.58 30.56 -25.78
CA LEU A 174 8.86 30.14 -27.16
C LEU A 174 7.55 29.67 -27.82
N PRO A 175 7.25 30.07 -29.07
CA PRO A 175 6.05 29.64 -29.77
C PRO A 175 6.15 28.16 -30.12
N ALA A 176 5.72 27.31 -29.18
CA ALA A 176 5.47 25.88 -29.37
C ALA A 176 4.07 25.53 -28.86
N ALA A 177 3.12 26.45 -29.04
CA ALA A 177 1.77 26.37 -28.48
C ALA A 177 0.69 25.94 -29.49
N GLN A 178 1.05 25.41 -30.66
CA GLN A 178 0.08 25.03 -31.70
C GLN A 178 0.13 23.56 -32.17
N ASP A 179 1.11 22.75 -31.77
CA ASP A 179 1.17 21.33 -32.19
C ASP A 179 0.61 20.33 -31.16
N ALA A 180 0.03 20.82 -30.05
CA ALA A 180 -0.61 19.97 -29.03
C ALA A 180 -2.13 19.81 -29.23
N GLU A 181 -2.67 20.27 -30.36
CA GLU A 181 -4.11 20.24 -30.68
C GLU A 181 -4.53 18.97 -31.48
N SER A 182 -3.66 17.97 -31.61
CA SER A 182 -3.89 16.79 -32.47
C SER A 182 -3.63 15.43 -31.80
N ALA A 183 -3.93 15.32 -30.50
CA ALA A 183 -4.33 14.04 -29.91
C ALA A 183 -5.80 14.19 -29.52
N PRO A 184 -6.70 13.23 -29.83
CA PRO A 184 -8.13 13.40 -29.57
C PRO A 184 -8.37 13.57 -28.07
N ALA A 185 -8.51 14.83 -27.66
CA ALA A 185 -9.21 15.22 -26.47
C ALA A 185 -10.70 15.02 -26.80
N ASP A 186 -11.36 14.06 -26.15
CA ASP A 186 -12.77 14.23 -25.75
C ASP A 186 -13.40 13.02 -25.06
N GLU A 187 -12.80 11.82 -25.07
CA GLU A 187 -13.42 10.72 -24.33
C GLU A 187 -13.10 10.78 -22.83
N PRO A 188 -14.11 11.01 -21.96
CA PRO A 188 -13.89 10.97 -20.53
C PRO A 188 -13.45 9.57 -20.12
N ILE A 189 -12.45 9.50 -19.23
CA ILE A 189 -12.01 8.21 -18.69
C ILE A 189 -13.22 7.50 -18.04
N GLN A 190 -13.52 6.31 -18.53
CA GLN A 190 -14.61 5.49 -18.02
C GLN A 190 -14.44 5.20 -16.52
N LEU A 191 -15.55 5.25 -15.76
CA LEU A 191 -15.55 5.00 -14.31
C LEU A 191 -14.94 3.63 -13.97
N ARG A 192 -15.18 2.61 -14.80
CA ARG A 192 -14.59 1.27 -14.62
C ARG A 192 -13.06 1.30 -14.60
N ARG A 193 -12.43 2.12 -15.45
CA ARG A 193 -10.97 2.27 -15.49
C ARG A 193 -10.45 2.99 -14.23
N LYS A 194 -11.17 4.01 -13.77
CA LYS A 194 -10.86 4.73 -12.51
C LYS A 194 -10.95 3.81 -11.28
N ILE A 195 -12.02 3.03 -11.18
CA ILE A 195 -12.19 2.04 -10.09
C ILE A 195 -11.07 1.00 -10.16
N ARG A 196 -10.70 0.54 -11.36
CA ARG A 196 -9.56 -0.38 -11.52
C ARG A 196 -8.27 0.23 -11.00
N TRP A 197 -8.00 1.50 -11.29
CA TRP A 197 -6.82 2.18 -10.76
C TRP A 197 -6.84 2.26 -9.23
N LEU A 198 -7.99 2.65 -8.67
CA LEU A 198 -8.18 2.71 -7.22
C LEU A 198 -7.89 1.36 -6.57
N VAL A 199 -8.46 0.26 -7.08
CA VAL A 199 -8.30 -1.07 -6.49
C VAL A 199 -6.87 -1.60 -6.65
N LEU A 200 -6.24 -1.40 -7.80
CA LEU A 200 -4.85 -1.80 -8.01
C LEU A 200 -3.86 -1.01 -7.14
N ALA A 201 -4.21 0.19 -6.69
CA ALA A 201 -3.42 0.98 -5.74
C ALA A 201 -3.76 0.64 -4.28
N PHE A 202 -5.01 0.27 -4.02
CA PHE A 202 -5.51 -0.19 -2.72
C PHE A 202 -4.79 -1.46 -2.26
N ILE A 203 -4.69 -2.48 -3.13
CA ILE A 203 -4.15 -3.79 -2.77
C ILE A 203 -2.71 -3.67 -2.20
N PRO A 204 -1.73 -3.07 -2.89
CA PRO A 204 -0.37 -2.97 -2.37
C PRO A 204 -0.27 -2.13 -1.10
N ALA A 205 -1.01 -1.02 -1.01
CA ALA A 205 -1.00 -0.16 0.17
C ALA A 205 -1.58 -0.89 1.39
N SER A 206 -2.68 -1.60 1.21
CA SER A 206 -3.30 -2.39 2.26
C SER A 206 -2.41 -3.56 2.69
N LEU A 207 -1.87 -4.34 1.75
CA LEU A 207 -0.95 -5.44 2.05
C LEU A 207 0.30 -4.97 2.79
N MET A 208 0.86 -3.81 2.43
CA MET A 208 2.03 -3.26 3.12
C MET A 208 1.74 -3.07 4.61
N LEU A 209 0.60 -2.46 4.95
CA LEU A 209 0.21 -2.17 6.33
C LEU A 209 -0.24 -3.42 7.08
N SER A 210 -1.06 -4.28 6.46
CA SER A 210 -1.56 -5.50 7.10
C SER A 210 -0.45 -6.54 7.28
N ALA A 211 0.46 -6.70 6.30
CA ALA A 211 1.62 -7.58 6.45
C ALA A 211 2.59 -7.07 7.50
N THR A 212 2.83 -5.74 7.57
CA THR A 212 3.66 -5.15 8.64
C THR A 212 3.08 -5.47 10.01
N THR A 213 1.75 -5.31 10.17
CA THR A 213 1.04 -5.63 11.41
C THR A 213 1.21 -7.11 11.73
N TYR A 214 0.83 -8.00 10.81
CA TYR A 214 0.91 -9.45 10.98
C TYR A 214 2.32 -9.93 11.35
N ILE A 215 3.34 -9.44 10.64
CA ILE A 215 4.74 -9.78 10.94
C ILE A 215 5.11 -9.31 12.35
N SER A 216 4.74 -8.08 12.72
CA SER A 216 5.15 -7.48 13.99
C SER A 216 4.40 -8.03 15.21
N THR A 217 3.17 -8.51 15.03
CA THR A 217 2.31 -8.98 16.13
C THR A 217 2.27 -10.50 16.24
N VAL A 218 2.20 -11.22 15.11
CA VAL A 218 2.03 -12.68 15.09
C VAL A 218 3.36 -13.42 14.91
N ILE A 219 4.24 -12.92 14.03
CA ILE A 219 5.49 -13.62 13.72
C ILE A 219 6.58 -13.28 14.73
N ALA A 220 6.98 -12.01 14.81
CA ALA A 220 7.98 -11.54 15.76
C ALA A 220 7.98 -10.01 15.88
N PRO A 221 7.96 -9.45 17.11
CA PRO A 221 8.11 -8.02 17.33
C PRO A 221 9.57 -7.60 17.14
N ILE A 222 9.93 -7.25 15.90
CA ILE A 222 11.29 -6.83 15.52
C ILE A 222 11.31 -5.31 15.33
N PRO A 223 12.14 -4.55 16.08
CA PRO A 223 12.32 -3.12 15.86
C PRO A 223 12.72 -2.83 14.40
N LEU A 224 12.20 -1.73 13.85
CA LEU A 224 12.48 -1.27 12.47
C LEU A 224 12.04 -2.23 11.35
N ILE A 225 11.31 -3.32 11.64
CA ILE A 225 10.84 -4.24 10.60
C ILE A 225 9.95 -3.55 9.56
N TRP A 226 9.24 -2.49 9.96
CA TRP A 226 8.41 -1.66 9.10
C TRP A 226 9.16 -1.00 7.93
N VAL A 227 10.48 -0.81 8.04
CA VAL A 227 11.32 -0.26 6.97
C VAL A 227 11.27 -1.19 5.76
N ALA A 228 11.27 -2.51 5.96
CA ALA A 228 11.34 -3.48 4.87
C ALA A 228 10.07 -3.49 3.97
N PRO A 229 8.84 -3.62 4.50
CA PRO A 229 7.63 -3.50 3.70
C PRO A 229 7.52 -2.15 2.97
N LEU A 230 7.82 -1.03 3.64
CA LEU A 230 7.73 0.28 2.99
C LEU A 230 8.81 0.45 1.90
N ALA A 231 10.03 -0.02 2.13
CA ALA A 231 11.08 0.02 1.13
C ALA A 231 10.70 -0.81 -0.11
N LEU A 232 10.21 -2.04 0.10
CA LEU A 232 9.73 -2.90 -0.98
C LEU A 232 8.55 -2.27 -1.73
N TYR A 233 7.60 -1.64 -1.03
CA TYR A 233 6.52 -0.87 -1.64
C TYR A 233 7.06 0.23 -2.57
N LEU A 234 7.99 1.05 -2.09
CA LEU A 234 8.60 2.13 -2.90
C LEU A 234 9.38 1.56 -4.09
N ILE A 235 10.15 0.48 -3.90
CA ILE A 235 10.85 -0.21 -4.99
C ILE A 235 9.86 -0.67 -6.06
N THR A 236 8.69 -1.19 -5.68
CA THR A 236 7.69 -1.60 -6.68
C THR A 236 7.20 -0.44 -7.54
N LEU A 237 7.00 0.76 -6.96
CA LEU A 237 6.65 1.98 -7.70
C LEU A 237 7.81 2.45 -8.60
N ILE A 238 9.04 2.43 -8.09
CA ILE A 238 10.23 2.80 -8.86
C ILE A 238 10.35 1.89 -10.10
N LEU A 239 10.27 0.57 -9.91
CA LEU A 239 10.37 -0.40 -11.00
C LEU A 239 9.21 -0.27 -11.98
N ALA A 240 7.96 -0.16 -11.48
CA ALA A 240 6.77 -0.10 -12.33
C ALA A 240 6.73 1.14 -13.24
N PHE A 241 7.20 2.29 -12.75
CA PHE A 241 7.20 3.56 -13.50
C PHE A 241 8.56 3.89 -14.15
N SER A 242 9.52 2.96 -14.12
CA SER A 242 10.81 3.15 -14.81
C SER A 242 10.71 2.88 -16.31
N ALA A 243 11.38 3.71 -17.10
CA ALA A 243 11.46 3.52 -18.55
C ALA A 243 12.29 2.25 -18.88
N GLY A 244 11.80 1.42 -19.80
CA GLY A 244 12.52 0.26 -20.33
C GLY A 244 12.30 -1.08 -19.60
N LEU A 245 11.59 -1.11 -18.46
CA LEU A 245 11.26 -2.37 -17.76
C LEU A 245 9.92 -3.00 -18.19
N GLU A 246 9.13 -2.31 -19.01
CA GLU A 246 7.75 -2.69 -19.36
C GLU A 246 7.62 -4.13 -19.88
N ALA A 247 8.49 -4.53 -20.82
CA ALA A 247 8.48 -5.88 -21.38
C ALA A 247 8.85 -6.97 -20.35
N ARG A 248 9.76 -6.67 -19.42
CA ARG A 248 10.16 -7.59 -18.35
C ARG A 248 9.02 -7.77 -17.35
N LEU A 249 8.39 -6.68 -16.94
CA LEU A 249 7.22 -6.69 -16.06
C LEU A 249 6.01 -7.35 -16.76
N ALA A 250 5.86 -7.20 -18.07
CA ALA A 250 4.87 -7.94 -18.86
C ALA A 250 4.99 -9.46 -18.74
N ARG A 251 6.21 -9.99 -18.71
CA ARG A 251 6.45 -11.42 -18.48
C ARG A 251 6.15 -11.81 -17.03
N LEU A 252 6.57 -11.00 -16.06
CA LEU A 252 6.31 -11.25 -14.63
C LEU A 252 4.81 -11.35 -14.33
N ARG A 253 4.00 -10.43 -14.88
CA ARG A 253 2.54 -10.40 -14.68
C ARG A 253 1.83 -11.70 -15.09
N ARG A 254 2.42 -12.50 -16.00
CA ARG A 254 1.85 -13.81 -16.39
C ARG A 254 1.80 -14.80 -15.22
N PHE A 255 2.69 -14.61 -14.24
CA PHE A 255 2.83 -15.44 -13.05
C PHE A 255 2.16 -14.81 -11.81
N GLY A 256 1.53 -13.64 -11.92
CA GLY A 256 0.89 -12.91 -10.80
C GLY A 256 0.13 -13.80 -9.80
N PRO A 257 -0.82 -14.64 -10.26
CA PRO A 257 -1.58 -15.55 -9.40
C PRO A 257 -0.73 -16.55 -8.58
N TRP A 258 0.43 -16.96 -9.08
CA TRP A 258 1.32 -17.91 -8.38
C TRP A 258 1.92 -17.31 -7.12
N PHE A 259 2.01 -15.99 -7.02
CA PHE A 259 2.63 -15.32 -5.88
C PHE A 259 1.74 -15.30 -4.63
N VAL A 260 0.43 -15.52 -4.78
CA VAL A 260 -0.53 -15.54 -3.65
C VAL A 260 -0.56 -16.91 -2.97
N LEU A 261 -0.45 -18.00 -3.74
CA LEU A 261 -0.75 -19.34 -3.26
C LEU A 261 0.18 -19.86 -2.17
N PRO A 262 1.53 -19.74 -2.26
CA PRO A 262 2.42 -20.24 -1.20
C PRO A 262 2.11 -19.61 0.16
N LEU A 263 1.84 -18.29 0.16
CA LEU A 263 1.48 -17.56 1.36
C LEU A 263 0.12 -18.01 1.91
N VAL A 264 -0.89 -18.16 1.05
CA VAL A 264 -2.22 -18.64 1.48
C VAL A 264 -2.16 -20.07 2.02
N VAL A 265 -1.36 -20.96 1.42
CA VAL A 265 -1.15 -22.32 1.92
C VAL A 265 -0.54 -22.30 3.31
N ILE A 266 0.53 -21.52 3.53
CA ILE A 266 1.19 -21.43 4.83
C ILE A 266 0.24 -20.89 5.90
N LEU A 267 -0.50 -19.82 5.58
CA LEU A 267 -1.46 -19.21 6.50
C LEU A 267 -2.63 -20.16 6.80
N ALA A 268 -3.22 -20.79 5.80
CA ALA A 268 -4.40 -21.64 5.97
C ALA A 268 -4.06 -23.00 6.63
N ALA A 269 -2.87 -23.54 6.37
CA ALA A 269 -2.41 -24.78 6.98
C ALA A 269 -1.86 -24.61 8.41
N GLY A 270 -1.73 -23.36 8.91
CA GLY A 270 -1.15 -23.08 10.23
C GLY A 270 0.32 -23.51 10.34
N VAL A 271 1.07 -23.48 9.25
CA VAL A 271 2.45 -23.98 9.23
C VAL A 271 3.38 -22.99 9.93
N SER A 272 4.08 -23.48 10.95
CA SER A 272 5.09 -22.73 11.68
C SER A 272 6.49 -23.08 11.18
N LEU A 273 7.10 -22.18 10.41
CA LEU A 273 8.51 -22.27 9.98
C LEU A 273 9.40 -21.40 10.87
N SER A 274 10.72 -21.40 10.62
CA SER A 274 11.61 -20.46 11.30
C SER A 274 11.21 -19.01 11.02
N VAL A 275 11.32 -18.14 12.04
CA VAL A 275 10.94 -16.72 11.96
C VAL A 275 11.53 -16.01 10.72
N PRO A 276 12.83 -16.14 10.40
CA PRO A 276 13.39 -15.50 9.21
C PRO A 276 12.76 -15.97 7.90
N LEU A 277 12.46 -17.27 7.79
CA LEU A 277 11.84 -17.84 6.60
C LEU A 277 10.39 -17.37 6.44
N MET A 278 9.64 -17.29 7.55
CA MET A 278 8.30 -16.72 7.55
C MET A 278 8.29 -15.27 7.06
N ILE A 279 9.17 -14.43 7.61
CA ILE A 279 9.32 -13.03 7.20
C ILE A 279 9.67 -12.95 5.70
N PHE A 280 10.66 -13.73 5.26
CA PHE A 280 11.08 -13.76 3.86
C PHE A 280 9.90 -14.09 2.92
N ILE A 281 9.15 -15.14 3.21
CA ILE A 281 8.00 -15.56 2.39
C ILE A 281 6.93 -14.46 2.34
N HIS A 282 6.61 -13.84 3.48
CA HIS A 282 5.62 -12.76 3.55
C HIS A 282 6.06 -11.55 2.71
N LEU A 283 7.30 -11.10 2.88
CA LEU A 283 7.85 -9.96 2.16
C LEU A 283 7.98 -10.22 0.65
N THR A 284 8.41 -11.43 0.26
CA THR A 284 8.51 -11.83 -1.15
C THR A 284 7.13 -11.88 -1.81
N ALA A 285 6.14 -12.52 -1.18
CA ALA A 285 4.77 -12.57 -1.70
C ALA A 285 4.19 -11.16 -1.82
N PHE A 286 4.29 -10.35 -0.76
CA PHE A 286 3.89 -8.94 -0.76
C PHE A 286 4.54 -8.15 -1.91
N PHE A 287 5.86 -8.25 -2.07
CA PHE A 287 6.59 -7.54 -3.11
C PHE A 287 6.14 -7.94 -4.51
N LEU A 288 6.00 -9.24 -4.79
CA LEU A 288 5.63 -9.73 -6.12
C LEU A 288 4.18 -9.42 -6.49
N ILE A 289 3.26 -9.52 -5.52
CA ILE A 289 1.86 -9.10 -5.68
C ILE A 289 1.81 -7.59 -5.94
N SER A 290 2.50 -6.80 -5.13
CA SER A 290 2.53 -5.34 -5.24
C SER A 290 3.14 -4.86 -6.56
N LEU A 291 4.24 -5.47 -6.99
CA LEU A 291 4.89 -5.16 -8.26
C LEU A 291 3.99 -5.52 -9.45
N THR A 292 3.23 -6.61 -9.35
CA THR A 292 2.24 -6.97 -10.37
C THR A 292 1.12 -5.93 -10.45
N CYS A 293 0.56 -5.50 -9.31
CA CYS A 293 -0.47 -4.45 -9.26
C CYS A 293 0.04 -3.11 -9.81
N HIS A 294 1.20 -2.64 -9.35
CA HIS A 294 1.78 -1.38 -9.82
C HIS A 294 2.21 -1.43 -11.30
N SER A 295 2.68 -2.57 -11.79
CA SER A 295 2.98 -2.72 -13.23
C SER A 295 1.73 -2.79 -14.11
N LEU A 296 0.60 -3.30 -13.60
CA LEU A 296 -0.70 -3.18 -14.27
C LEU A 296 -1.18 -1.73 -14.31
N LEU A 297 -1.03 -0.99 -13.21
CA LEU A 297 -1.31 0.46 -13.15
C LEU A 297 -0.47 1.26 -14.14
N ALA A 298 0.86 1.03 -14.14
CA ALA A 298 1.78 1.74 -15.01
C ALA A 298 1.54 1.41 -16.50
N ALA A 299 1.10 0.19 -16.81
CA ALA A 299 0.74 -0.17 -18.18
C ALA A 299 -0.61 0.43 -18.63
N ASP A 300 -1.52 0.72 -17.70
CA ASP A 300 -2.82 1.32 -17.97
C ASP A 300 -2.82 2.86 -17.77
N ARG A 301 -1.63 3.49 -17.74
CA ARG A 301 -1.49 4.94 -17.57
C ARG A 301 -2.10 5.70 -18.76
N PRO A 302 -2.86 6.79 -18.55
CA PRO A 302 -3.49 7.52 -19.64
C PRO A 302 -2.51 8.47 -20.35
N PRO A 303 -2.93 9.10 -21.48
CA PRO A 303 -2.18 10.20 -22.08
C PRO A 303 -1.98 11.37 -21.10
N LYS A 304 -0.99 12.22 -21.40
CA LYS A 304 -0.55 13.32 -20.52
C LYS A 304 -1.66 14.24 -20.00
N ALA A 305 -2.72 14.44 -20.79
CA ALA A 305 -3.84 15.31 -20.43
C ALA A 305 -4.53 14.86 -19.13
N HIS A 306 -4.60 13.54 -18.88
CA HIS A 306 -5.26 12.97 -17.70
C HIS A 306 -4.28 12.54 -16.60
N LEU A 307 -3.01 12.92 -16.69
CA LEU A 307 -1.98 12.58 -15.70
C LEU A 307 -2.37 12.96 -14.26
N PRO A 308 -2.82 14.19 -13.97
CA PRO A 308 -3.21 14.56 -12.61
C PRO A 308 -4.36 13.71 -12.08
N GLU A 309 -5.32 13.37 -12.93
CA GLU A 309 -6.46 12.53 -12.57
C GLU A 309 -6.01 11.10 -12.26
N PHE A 310 -5.11 10.52 -13.06
CA PHE A 310 -4.54 9.20 -12.82
C PHE A 310 -3.81 9.15 -11.47
N TYR A 311 -2.94 10.12 -11.19
CA TYR A 311 -2.23 10.19 -9.93
C TYR A 311 -3.18 10.39 -8.74
N LEU A 312 -4.26 11.17 -8.92
CA LEU A 312 -5.29 11.32 -7.90
C LEU A 312 -5.94 9.98 -7.53
N TRP A 313 -6.31 9.16 -8.53
CA TRP A 313 -6.88 7.83 -8.27
C TRP A 313 -5.86 6.85 -7.67
N LEU A 314 -4.59 6.94 -8.08
CA LEU A 314 -3.49 6.19 -7.47
C LEU A 314 -3.35 6.53 -5.98
N ALA A 315 -3.31 7.82 -5.64
CA ALA A 315 -3.23 8.29 -4.25
C ALA A 315 -4.49 7.96 -3.46
N ALA A 316 -5.68 8.05 -4.09
CA ALA A 316 -6.95 7.72 -3.45
C ALA A 316 -7.04 6.23 -3.10
N GLY A 317 -6.60 5.34 -4.01
CA GLY A 317 -6.53 3.91 -3.72
C GLY A 317 -5.51 3.60 -2.61
N GLY A 318 -4.35 4.24 -2.64
CA GLY A 318 -3.35 4.13 -1.56
C GLY A 318 -3.91 4.53 -0.20
N ALA A 319 -4.57 5.69 -0.11
CA ALA A 319 -5.21 6.18 1.11
C ALA A 319 -6.37 5.29 1.56
N ALA A 320 -7.19 4.78 0.63
CA ALA A 320 -8.26 3.85 0.95
C ALA A 320 -7.71 2.52 1.51
N GLY A 321 -6.63 1.98 0.96
CA GLY A 321 -5.96 0.78 1.47
C GLY A 321 -5.36 0.99 2.86
N GLY A 322 -4.83 2.19 3.09
CA GLY A 322 -4.40 2.69 4.39
C GLY A 322 -5.50 2.71 5.43
N LEU A 323 -6.56 3.48 5.14
CA LEU A 323 -7.74 3.62 5.99
C LEU A 323 -8.35 2.26 6.30
N PHE A 324 -8.45 1.38 5.31
CA PHE A 324 -8.94 0.02 5.51
C PHE A 324 -8.10 -0.73 6.54
N SER A 325 -6.78 -0.79 6.36
CA SER A 325 -5.93 -1.68 7.17
C SER A 325 -5.61 -1.13 8.56
N ALA A 326 -5.47 0.19 8.70
CA ALA A 326 -5.03 0.80 9.96
C ALA A 326 -6.18 1.32 10.84
N ILE A 327 -7.37 1.53 10.27
CA ILE A 327 -8.51 2.13 10.99
C ILE A 327 -9.74 1.25 10.90
N ILE A 328 -10.26 0.97 9.70
CA ILE A 328 -11.54 0.28 9.52
C ILE A 328 -11.44 -1.17 10.01
N ALA A 329 -10.41 -1.90 9.58
CA ALA A 329 -10.23 -3.30 9.93
C ALA A 329 -10.07 -3.55 11.43
N PRO A 330 -9.22 -2.82 12.18
CA PRO A 330 -9.13 -2.96 13.64
C PRO A 330 -10.44 -2.63 14.40
N LEU A 331 -11.34 -1.83 13.81
CA LEU A 331 -12.63 -1.49 14.42
C LEU A 331 -13.73 -2.53 14.13
N ILE A 332 -13.64 -3.23 13.00
CA ILE A 332 -14.63 -4.22 12.58
C ILE A 332 -14.21 -5.64 12.99
N PHE A 333 -12.93 -5.97 12.84
CA PHE A 333 -12.39 -7.31 13.07
C PHE A 333 -11.67 -7.41 14.41
N ARG A 334 -11.94 -8.51 15.12
CA ARG A 334 -11.24 -8.86 16.37
C ARG A 334 -9.89 -9.54 16.13
N THR A 335 -9.66 -10.03 14.91
CA THR A 335 -8.43 -10.67 14.44
C THR A 335 -7.83 -9.88 13.27
N LEU A 336 -6.66 -10.29 12.78
CA LEU A 336 -5.95 -9.66 11.66
C LEU A 336 -6.49 -10.07 10.28
N LEU A 337 -7.81 -10.22 10.15
CA LEU A 337 -8.49 -10.78 8.98
C LEU A 337 -8.25 -9.96 7.71
N GLU A 338 -7.97 -8.66 7.85
CA GLU A 338 -7.72 -7.78 6.71
C GLU A 338 -6.58 -8.27 5.81
N TYR A 339 -5.55 -8.92 6.37
CA TYR A 339 -4.43 -9.39 5.58
C TYR A 339 -4.87 -10.48 4.59
N GLN A 340 -5.62 -11.48 5.08
CA GLN A 340 -6.09 -12.57 4.24
C GLN A 340 -7.16 -12.10 3.23
N LEU A 341 -8.05 -11.18 3.64
CA LEU A 341 -9.06 -10.62 2.72
C LEU A 341 -8.43 -9.89 1.54
N VAL A 342 -7.35 -9.15 1.76
CA VAL A 342 -6.67 -8.42 0.70
C VAL A 342 -5.90 -9.37 -0.22
N LEU A 343 -5.41 -10.52 0.27
CA LEU A 343 -4.84 -11.57 -0.59
C LEU A 343 -5.90 -12.18 -1.52
N VAL A 344 -7.13 -12.41 -1.03
CA VAL A 344 -8.25 -12.86 -1.86
C VAL A 344 -8.61 -11.80 -2.91
N LEU A 345 -8.65 -10.53 -2.51
CA LEU A 345 -8.86 -9.43 -3.45
C LEU A 345 -7.74 -9.35 -4.51
N ALA A 346 -6.48 -9.51 -4.10
CA ALA A 346 -5.34 -9.53 -4.99
C ALA A 346 -5.46 -10.67 -6.02
N ALA A 347 -5.86 -11.88 -5.59
CA ALA A 347 -6.07 -13.02 -6.47
C ALA A 347 -7.01 -12.68 -7.67
N PHE A 348 -8.02 -11.84 -7.46
CA PHE A 348 -8.93 -11.41 -8.53
C PHE A 348 -8.27 -10.44 -9.53
N PHE A 349 -7.41 -9.52 -9.06
CA PHE A 349 -6.86 -8.44 -9.89
C PHE A 349 -5.48 -8.71 -10.49
N LEU A 350 -4.78 -9.76 -10.06
CA LEU A 350 -3.43 -10.12 -10.53
C LEU A 350 -3.38 -10.69 -11.96
N ARG A 351 -4.52 -10.79 -12.65
CA ARG A 351 -4.59 -11.24 -14.04
C ARG A 351 -5.64 -10.45 -14.83
N GLU A 352 -5.25 -10.03 -16.03
CA GLU A 352 -6.21 -9.47 -16.99
C GLU A 352 -7.06 -10.60 -17.59
N PRO A 353 -8.40 -10.43 -17.65
CA PRO A 353 -9.25 -11.40 -18.33
C PRO A 353 -8.89 -11.47 -19.82
N PRO A 354 -8.94 -12.67 -20.44
CA PRO A 354 -8.74 -12.81 -21.89
C PRO A 354 -9.75 -11.94 -22.67
N LYS A 355 -9.32 -11.28 -23.75
CA LYS A 355 -10.18 -10.43 -24.59
C LYS A 355 -11.33 -11.19 -25.27
N ASP A 356 -11.13 -12.48 -25.56
CA ASP A 356 -12.04 -13.28 -26.38
C ASP A 356 -12.97 -14.23 -25.60
N ASN A 357 -13.04 -14.11 -24.28
CA ASN A 357 -13.89 -15.00 -23.49
C ASN A 357 -15.32 -14.46 -23.39
N THR A 358 -16.26 -15.14 -24.04
CA THR A 358 -17.66 -15.17 -23.59
C THR A 358 -17.70 -15.99 -22.29
N PRO A 359 -17.92 -15.38 -21.12
CA PRO A 359 -17.88 -16.12 -19.86
C PRO A 359 -19.13 -17.00 -19.79
N SER A 360 -18.97 -18.32 -19.91
CA SER A 360 -20.00 -19.23 -19.41
C SER A 360 -19.94 -19.16 -17.87
N ARG A 361 -20.88 -18.42 -17.26
CA ARG A 361 -20.91 -18.19 -15.80
C ARG A 361 -20.82 -19.49 -14.99
N VAL A 362 -21.39 -20.59 -15.50
CA VAL A 362 -21.34 -21.92 -14.86
C VAL A 362 -19.90 -22.40 -14.67
N GLN A 363 -19.02 -22.05 -15.61
CA GLN A 363 -17.63 -22.47 -15.60
C GLN A 363 -16.74 -21.72 -14.60
N ASP A 364 -17.23 -20.64 -13.99
CA ASP A 364 -16.55 -19.95 -12.89
C ASP A 364 -16.83 -20.62 -11.53
N TRP A 365 -17.86 -21.48 -11.44
CA TRP A 365 -18.36 -21.99 -10.16
C TRP A 365 -18.07 -23.47 -9.90
N TYR A 366 -17.94 -24.34 -10.91
CA TYR A 366 -17.73 -25.78 -10.64
C TYR A 366 -16.45 -26.04 -9.84
N LEU A 367 -15.36 -25.35 -10.16
CA LEU A 367 -14.07 -25.59 -9.52
C LEU A 367 -14.06 -25.05 -8.08
N PRO A 368 -14.49 -23.80 -7.81
CA PRO A 368 -14.57 -23.35 -6.42
C PRO A 368 -15.59 -24.12 -5.57
N LEU A 369 -16.72 -24.54 -6.15
CA LEU A 369 -17.71 -25.35 -5.42
C LEU A 369 -17.16 -26.74 -5.08
N GLY A 370 -16.52 -27.41 -6.05
CA GLY A 370 -15.88 -28.70 -5.81
C GLY A 370 -14.74 -28.61 -4.80
N LEU A 371 -13.92 -27.56 -4.89
CA LEU A 371 -12.86 -27.30 -3.91
C LEU A 371 -13.43 -27.01 -2.52
N GLY A 372 -14.46 -26.17 -2.44
CA GLY A 372 -15.15 -25.84 -1.19
C GLY A 372 -15.76 -27.08 -0.53
N ALA A 373 -16.39 -27.96 -1.31
CA ALA A 373 -16.92 -29.23 -0.80
C ALA A 373 -15.82 -30.15 -0.27
N ALA A 374 -14.69 -30.26 -0.97
CA ALA A 374 -13.54 -31.04 -0.54
C ALA A 374 -12.93 -30.48 0.77
N LEU A 375 -12.81 -29.15 0.89
CA LEU A 375 -12.31 -28.50 2.10
C LEU A 375 -13.28 -28.66 3.27
N ALA A 376 -14.59 -28.57 3.05
CA ALA A 376 -15.60 -28.82 4.08
C ALA A 376 -15.55 -30.28 4.58
N LEU A 377 -15.39 -31.24 3.66
CA LEU A 377 -15.20 -32.64 4.01
C LEU A 377 -13.93 -32.85 4.85
N PHE A 378 -12.83 -32.17 4.48
CA PHE A 378 -11.59 -32.20 5.23
C PHE A 378 -11.76 -31.66 6.66
N ILE A 379 -12.47 -30.55 6.85
CA ILE A 379 -12.80 -30.02 8.18
C ILE A 379 -13.54 -31.08 9.00
N SER A 380 -14.55 -31.75 8.44
CA SER A 380 -15.30 -32.81 9.14
C SER A 380 -14.42 -33.98 9.59
N PHE A 381 -13.46 -34.40 8.77
CA PHE A 381 -12.52 -35.47 9.12
C PHE A 381 -11.44 -35.02 10.10
N ARG A 382 -11.04 -33.74 10.08
CA ARG A 382 -9.98 -33.19 10.94
C ARG A 382 -10.32 -33.32 12.44
N PHE A 383 -11.59 -33.26 12.82
CA PHE A 383 -12.02 -33.42 14.22
C PHE A 383 -12.12 -34.86 14.69
N HIS A 384 -11.76 -35.84 13.85
CA HIS A 384 -11.72 -37.21 14.31
C HIS A 384 -10.58 -37.38 15.35
N PRO A 385 -10.86 -37.89 16.57
CA PRO A 385 -9.92 -37.85 17.70
C PRO A 385 -8.59 -38.57 17.48
N GLU A 386 -8.45 -39.39 16.44
CA GLU A 386 -7.27 -40.21 16.19
C GLU A 386 -6.41 -39.76 15.00
N MET A 387 -6.64 -38.58 14.41
CA MET A 387 -5.86 -38.11 13.26
C MET A 387 -4.38 -37.84 13.61
N PRO A 388 -3.42 -38.69 13.18
CA PRO A 388 -2.00 -38.43 13.38
C PRO A 388 -1.50 -37.38 12.37
N ASN A 389 -0.47 -36.60 12.74
CA ASN A 389 0.23 -35.68 11.82
C ASN A 389 -0.65 -34.63 11.12
N VAL A 390 -1.64 -34.09 11.85
CA VAL A 390 -2.55 -33.01 11.40
C VAL A 390 -1.88 -31.92 10.57
N ALA A 391 -0.73 -31.40 11.02
CA ALA A 391 -0.07 -30.27 10.35
C ALA A 391 0.39 -30.66 8.94
N ILE A 392 0.93 -31.88 8.77
CA ILE A 392 1.36 -32.41 7.48
C ILE A 392 0.14 -32.64 6.57
N ILE A 393 -0.93 -33.23 7.10
CA ILE A 393 -2.16 -33.46 6.33
C ILE A 393 -2.77 -32.12 5.89
N SER A 394 -2.81 -31.11 6.76
CA SER A 394 -3.31 -29.77 6.43
C SER A 394 -2.46 -29.15 5.33
N LEU A 395 -1.13 -29.21 5.45
CA LEU A 395 -0.22 -28.72 4.41
C LEU A 395 -0.44 -29.42 3.06
N ILE A 396 -0.59 -30.74 3.04
CA ILE A 396 -0.86 -31.50 1.81
C ILE A 396 -2.21 -31.09 1.21
N THR A 397 -3.26 -31.04 2.02
CA THR A 397 -4.61 -30.64 1.57
C THR A 397 -4.61 -29.25 0.97
N PHE A 398 -4.01 -28.25 1.63
CA PHE A 398 -3.96 -26.89 1.11
C PHE A 398 -3.03 -26.77 -0.11
N SER A 399 -1.96 -27.57 -0.20
CA SER A 399 -1.11 -27.62 -1.39
C SER A 399 -1.85 -28.18 -2.60
N VAL A 400 -2.62 -29.27 -2.41
CA VAL A 400 -3.49 -29.83 -3.46
C VAL A 400 -4.58 -28.82 -3.84
N ALA A 401 -5.19 -28.15 -2.87
CA ALA A 401 -6.16 -27.08 -3.10
C ALA A 401 -5.57 -25.93 -3.94
N ALA A 402 -4.33 -25.52 -3.66
CA ALA A 402 -3.62 -24.52 -4.44
C ALA A 402 -3.37 -24.98 -5.88
N LEU A 403 -2.96 -26.23 -6.09
CA LEU A 403 -2.78 -26.81 -7.44
C LEU A 403 -4.11 -26.86 -8.22
N ILE A 404 -5.21 -27.20 -7.55
CA ILE A 404 -6.55 -27.17 -8.15
C ILE A 404 -6.91 -25.72 -8.50
N ALA A 405 -6.71 -24.75 -7.60
CA ALA A 405 -6.97 -23.35 -7.87
C ALA A 405 -6.17 -22.83 -9.08
N LEU A 406 -4.94 -23.32 -9.30
CA LEU A 406 -4.15 -22.99 -10.49
C LEU A 406 -4.79 -23.44 -11.79
N VAL A 407 -5.67 -24.45 -11.81
CA VAL A 407 -6.43 -24.80 -13.02
C VAL A 407 -7.34 -23.65 -13.46
N ALA A 408 -7.88 -22.89 -12.50
CA ALA A 408 -8.65 -21.68 -12.75
C ALA A 408 -7.78 -20.43 -13.03
N PHE A 409 -6.46 -20.56 -13.24
CA PHE A 409 -5.59 -19.38 -13.40
C PHE A 409 -6.01 -18.43 -14.54
N ARG A 410 -6.69 -18.93 -15.58
CA ARG A 410 -7.19 -18.10 -16.69
C ARG A 410 -8.51 -17.36 -16.37
N ARG A 411 -9.14 -17.67 -15.23
CA ARG A 411 -10.43 -17.15 -14.79
C ARG A 411 -10.28 -16.45 -13.44
N PRO A 412 -10.15 -15.11 -13.43
CA PRO A 412 -9.86 -14.38 -12.20
C PRO A 412 -10.88 -14.60 -11.08
N LEU A 413 -12.18 -14.71 -11.42
CA LEU A 413 -13.23 -14.97 -10.44
C LEU A 413 -13.08 -16.37 -9.81
N ALA A 414 -13.02 -17.42 -10.63
CA ALA A 414 -12.85 -18.79 -10.14
C ALA A 414 -11.57 -18.97 -9.31
N PHE A 415 -10.48 -18.31 -9.69
CA PHE A 415 -9.24 -18.31 -8.93
C PHE A 415 -9.41 -17.63 -7.57
N ALA A 416 -9.98 -16.41 -7.55
CA ALA A 416 -10.20 -15.66 -6.31
C ALA A 416 -11.16 -16.37 -5.35
N VAL A 417 -12.24 -16.97 -5.85
CA VAL A 417 -13.18 -17.74 -5.00
C VAL A 417 -12.50 -18.99 -4.45
N SER A 418 -11.68 -19.68 -5.23
CA SER A 418 -10.88 -20.83 -4.75
C SER A 418 -9.91 -20.42 -3.63
N VAL A 419 -9.19 -19.31 -3.81
CA VAL A 419 -8.31 -18.74 -2.77
C VAL A 419 -9.11 -18.33 -1.52
N GLY A 420 -10.29 -17.72 -1.71
CA GLY A 420 -11.21 -17.39 -0.63
C GLY A 420 -11.69 -18.60 0.14
N ALA A 421 -12.00 -19.71 -0.53
CA ALA A 421 -12.38 -20.97 0.12
C ALA A 421 -11.23 -21.55 0.95
N MET A 422 -9.99 -21.48 0.46
CA MET A 422 -8.81 -21.90 1.21
C MET A 422 -8.61 -21.06 2.48
N VAL A 423 -8.70 -19.73 2.34
CA VAL A 423 -8.61 -18.79 3.48
C VAL A 423 -9.71 -19.06 4.51
N ALA A 424 -10.97 -19.18 4.05
CA ALA A 424 -12.11 -19.46 4.93
C ALA A 424 -11.95 -20.79 5.67
N CYS A 425 -11.49 -21.84 4.99
CA CYS A 425 -11.19 -23.13 5.61
C CYS A 425 -10.11 -22.99 6.69
N GLY A 426 -9.00 -22.28 6.40
CA GLY A 426 -7.95 -22.03 7.38
C GLY A 426 -8.43 -21.30 8.64
N ILE A 427 -9.27 -20.27 8.48
CA ILE A 427 -9.87 -19.53 9.60
C ILE A 427 -10.77 -20.44 10.45
N LEU A 428 -11.60 -21.28 9.80
CA LEU A 428 -12.47 -22.22 10.50
C LEU A 428 -11.66 -23.26 11.28
N LEU A 429 -10.56 -23.75 10.70
CA LEU A 429 -9.66 -24.67 11.39
C LEU A 429 -9.06 -24.01 12.64
N ASP A 430 -8.51 -22.81 12.51
CA ASP A 430 -7.88 -22.09 13.63
C ASP A 430 -8.85 -21.84 14.79
N ALA A 431 -10.07 -21.38 14.47
CA ALA A 431 -11.14 -21.10 15.45
C ALA A 431 -11.60 -22.31 16.26
N THR A 432 -11.29 -23.52 15.80
CA THR A 432 -11.75 -24.78 16.40
C THR A 432 -10.65 -25.57 17.10
N THR A 433 -9.38 -25.24 16.85
CA THR A 433 -8.22 -25.89 17.47
C THR A 433 -7.90 -25.37 18.87
N GLU A 434 -8.17 -24.10 19.14
CA GLU A 434 -7.84 -23.47 20.42
C GLU A 434 -9.12 -23.21 21.22
N ASN A 435 -9.12 -23.61 22.50
CA ASN A 435 -10.22 -23.40 23.44
C ASN A 435 -10.25 -21.90 23.86
N THR A 436 -10.46 -21.04 22.87
CA THR A 436 -10.35 -19.59 22.96
C THR A 436 -11.55 -19.04 23.71
N LEU A 437 -11.29 -18.49 24.91
CA LEU A 437 -12.32 -17.92 25.78
C LEU A 437 -12.65 -16.47 25.40
N TYR A 438 -11.64 -15.72 24.97
CA TYR A 438 -11.80 -14.30 24.67
C TYR A 438 -10.79 -13.83 23.63
N VAL A 439 -11.24 -13.01 22.69
CA VAL A 439 -10.40 -12.29 21.73
C VAL A 439 -10.87 -10.84 21.66
N ALA A 440 -9.92 -9.93 21.82
CA ALA A 440 -10.12 -8.50 21.58
C ALA A 440 -8.93 -7.91 20.85
N ARG A 441 -9.16 -6.77 20.20
CA ARG A 441 -8.14 -6.01 19.50
C ARG A 441 -8.26 -4.55 19.86
N ASN A 442 -7.13 -3.90 20.11
CA ASN A 442 -7.06 -2.46 20.32
C ASN A 442 -5.88 -1.85 19.54
N PHE A 443 -5.63 -0.55 19.74
CA PHE A 443 -4.51 0.16 19.14
C PHE A 443 -3.14 -0.51 19.35
N PHE A 444 -2.94 -1.26 20.43
CA PHE A 444 -1.64 -1.85 20.75
C PHE A 444 -1.47 -3.30 20.30
N GLY A 445 -2.52 -3.95 19.79
CA GLY A 445 -2.43 -5.32 19.30
C GLY A 445 -3.67 -6.17 19.58
N GLN A 446 -3.54 -7.46 19.30
CA GLN A 446 -4.54 -8.46 19.66
C GLN A 446 -4.26 -9.00 21.07
N HIS A 447 -5.35 -9.33 21.78
CA HIS A 447 -5.35 -9.91 23.11
C HIS A 447 -6.21 -11.17 23.05
N THR A 448 -5.63 -12.30 23.41
CA THR A 448 -6.28 -13.62 23.35
C THR A 448 -6.19 -14.30 24.71
N VAL A 449 -7.28 -14.87 25.20
CA VAL A 449 -7.31 -15.72 26.40
C VAL A 449 -7.70 -17.14 25.99
N LEU A 450 -6.81 -18.10 26.24
CA LEU A 450 -7.03 -19.52 25.94
C LEU A 450 -7.26 -20.32 27.23
N SER A 451 -8.16 -21.29 27.20
CA SER A 451 -8.31 -22.29 28.27
C SER A 451 -7.45 -23.51 27.99
N ARG A 452 -6.58 -23.87 28.94
CA ARG A 452 -5.73 -25.06 28.87
C ARG A 452 -5.82 -25.83 30.18
N GLY A 453 -6.81 -26.72 30.26
CA GLY A 453 -7.13 -27.45 31.49
C GLY A 453 -7.61 -26.48 32.58
N PRO A 454 -6.97 -26.40 33.76
CA PRO A 454 -7.34 -25.47 34.82
C PRO A 454 -6.79 -24.05 34.63
N PHE A 455 -5.94 -23.81 33.61
CA PHE A 455 -5.27 -22.53 33.42
C PHE A 455 -5.93 -21.68 32.33
N HIS A 456 -5.94 -20.36 32.54
CA HIS A 456 -6.19 -19.38 31.48
C HIS A 456 -4.87 -18.73 31.07
N LEU A 457 -4.50 -18.88 29.81
CA LEU A 457 -3.29 -18.30 29.23
C LEU A 457 -3.65 -17.00 28.51
N PHE A 458 -3.04 -15.88 28.92
CA PHE A 458 -3.19 -14.59 28.26
C PHE A 458 -2.04 -14.40 27.28
N TYR A 459 -2.39 -14.14 26.02
CA TYR A 459 -1.47 -13.81 24.94
C TYR A 459 -1.70 -12.36 24.51
N HIS A 460 -0.60 -11.62 24.40
CA HIS A 460 -0.59 -10.27 23.86
C HIS A 460 0.37 -10.22 22.66
N GLY A 461 -0.17 -9.74 21.53
CA GLY A 461 0.52 -9.61 20.25
C GLY A 461 -0.47 -9.20 19.17
#